data_AF-A0A4Z2F395-F1
#
_entry.id   AF-A0A4Z2F395-F1
#
_cell.length_a   1.000
_cell.length_b   1.000
_cell.length_c   1.000
_cell.angle_alpha   90.00
_cell.angle_beta   90.00
_cell.angle_gamma   90.00
#
_symmetry.space_group_name_H-M   'P 1'
#
loop_
_entity.id
_entity.type
_entity.pdbx_description
1 polymer ?
#
loop_
_entity_poly.entity_id
_entity_poly.type
_entity_poly.pdbx_seq_one_letter_code
_entity_poly.pdbx_strand_id
1 'polypeptide(L)'
;MCVCFADIPKFLTNHTIYYSWEGNPVNISCDVASNPPATMLWRRERFTIAAEASSNTRVYGADGKSVLEVTPLSDRDFGRYNCTARNNIGRLATVTFMKPDSHGGVPIGFYLVEYKEVGSQEWRDVKSHSVQTTVVLTGLEPNTTYEVRVAAVNGKGQGEFSHTESFQTIPIREPSPPAVHGQRGMGKAYRLGLVKQDDGGMPIVEYIVKYKPDKEEQWMTKLVPGANDFAMLQPLQWNTRYEVEITARNVKGLSEPTFYQFFMPQKPDITAESLFSGMSLGSVVGLGLGALLLLLVLVDVSCFFLRRCGLLMCITRTLCSKKSSTGGKGKDIEEGKAAYLKLPLKEENGKESLKPDTIEIKVHGDNSIHTKLDVGKA
;
A
#
# COMPACT_ATOMS: atom_id res chain seq x y z
N MET A 1 8.15 -19.17 19.16
CA MET A 1 7.44 -18.53 18.02
C MET A 1 6.74 -17.31 18.59
N CYS A 2 7.01 -16.11 18.09
CA CYS A 2 6.60 -14.88 18.78
C CYS A 2 5.13 -14.52 18.48
N VAL A 3 4.42 -14.05 19.50
CA VAL A 3 3.10 -13.41 19.39
C VAL A 3 3.26 -11.97 19.86
N CYS A 4 2.90 -11.01 19.01
CA CYS A 4 3.08 -9.59 19.30
C CYS A 4 1.83 -9.04 20.01
N PHE A 5 1.92 -8.82 21.32
CA PHE A 5 0.82 -8.28 22.13
C PHE A 5 0.60 -6.80 21.87
N ALA A 6 -0.64 -6.37 21.66
CA ALA A 6 -0.97 -4.96 21.52
C ALA A 6 -1.00 -4.27 22.90
N ASP A 7 -0.19 -3.23 23.05
CA ASP A 7 0.06 -2.47 24.28
C ASP A 7 -0.27 -0.99 24.05
N ILE A 8 -1.02 -0.39 24.97
CA ILE A 8 -1.17 1.08 25.03
C ILE A 8 0.20 1.75 25.31
N PRO A 9 0.42 3.01 24.90
CA PRO A 9 1.74 3.63 24.97
C PRO A 9 2.21 3.87 26.41
N LYS A 10 3.32 3.25 26.77
CA LYS A 10 3.96 3.33 28.10
C LYS A 10 5.27 4.11 27.99
N PHE A 11 5.33 5.28 28.63
CA PHE A 11 6.55 6.09 28.68
C PHE A 11 7.64 5.38 29.51
N LEU A 12 8.84 5.27 28.94
CA LEU A 12 10.01 4.65 29.56
C LEU A 12 11.02 5.69 30.08
N THR A 13 10.89 6.96 29.70
CA THR A 13 11.78 8.05 30.13
C THR A 13 11.75 8.21 31.65
N ASN A 14 12.87 7.93 32.31
CA ASN A 14 13.06 8.12 33.75
C ASN A 14 13.48 9.57 34.14
N HIS A 15 13.89 10.38 33.17
CA HIS A 15 14.47 11.72 33.37
C HIS A 15 13.60 12.80 32.70
N THR A 16 12.96 13.64 33.52
CA THR A 16 11.91 14.58 33.09
C THR A 16 12.26 16.06 33.30
N ILE A 17 13.45 16.36 33.85
CA ILE A 17 13.95 17.71 34.13
C ILE A 17 15.30 17.86 33.43
N TYR A 18 15.38 18.78 32.48
CA TYR A 18 16.56 19.04 31.67
C TYR A 18 17.03 20.48 31.91
N TYR A 19 18.34 20.71 31.94
CA TYR A 19 18.95 22.01 32.20
C TYR A 19 19.71 22.51 30.96
N SER A 20 19.57 23.79 30.64
CA SER A 20 20.33 24.48 29.59
C SER A 20 20.32 26.00 29.84
N TRP A 21 20.92 26.77 28.94
CA TRP A 21 20.96 28.22 28.92
C TRP A 21 20.88 28.75 27.48
N GLU A 22 20.81 30.07 27.30
CA GLU A 22 20.68 30.68 25.97
C GLU A 22 21.83 30.27 25.02
N GLY A 23 21.45 29.95 23.78
CA GLY A 23 22.36 29.45 22.74
C GLY A 23 22.86 28.01 22.91
N ASN A 24 22.50 27.30 23.99
CA ASN A 24 22.96 25.93 24.24
C ASN A 24 21.87 24.88 23.90
N PRO A 25 22.06 24.03 22.88
CA PRO A 25 21.05 23.04 22.47
C PRO A 25 20.93 21.89 23.48
N VAL A 26 19.70 21.60 23.91
CA VAL A 26 19.37 20.50 24.83
C VAL A 26 18.38 19.51 24.20
N ASN A 27 18.65 18.22 24.39
CA ASN A 27 17.89 17.12 23.81
C ASN A 27 16.99 16.45 24.85
N ILE A 28 15.68 16.75 24.78
CA ILE A 28 14.65 16.21 25.65
C ILE A 28 14.13 14.89 25.05
N SER A 29 14.20 13.78 25.81
CA SER A 29 13.91 12.44 25.28
C SER A 29 12.58 11.85 25.75
N CYS A 30 11.85 11.24 24.82
CA CYS A 30 10.58 10.56 25.03
C CYS A 30 10.67 9.13 24.44
N ASP A 31 10.99 8.15 25.28
CA ASP A 31 10.95 6.73 24.93
C ASP A 31 9.58 6.14 25.30
N VAL A 32 9.00 5.35 24.40
CA VAL A 32 7.62 4.84 24.51
C VAL A 32 7.52 3.39 24.02
N ALA A 33 7.35 2.45 24.95
CA ALA A 33 6.93 1.09 24.61
C ALA A 33 5.46 1.10 24.15
N SER A 34 5.20 0.57 22.96
CA SER A 34 3.85 0.53 22.36
C SER A 34 3.76 -0.51 21.25
N ASN A 35 2.58 -1.12 21.08
CA ASN A 35 2.28 -1.98 19.94
C ASN A 35 0.77 -1.92 19.61
N PRO A 36 0.35 -1.63 18.37
CA PRO A 36 1.15 -1.08 17.26
C PRO A 36 1.92 0.18 17.66
N PRO A 37 3.02 0.51 16.95
CA PRO A 37 3.87 1.65 17.30
C PRO A 37 3.08 2.95 17.48
N ALA A 38 3.35 3.67 18.55
CA ALA A 38 2.65 4.91 18.88
C ALA A 38 3.20 6.11 18.11
N THR A 39 2.29 6.94 17.58
CA THR A 39 2.63 8.28 17.10
C THR A 39 2.92 9.17 18.30
N MET A 40 4.10 9.79 18.33
CA MET A 40 4.53 10.72 19.38
C MET A 40 4.41 12.17 18.90
N LEU A 41 3.87 13.03 19.75
CA LEU A 41 3.61 14.45 19.49
C LEU A 41 4.10 15.30 20.66
N TRP A 42 5.03 16.21 20.38
CA TRP A 42 5.53 17.20 21.34
C TRP A 42 4.66 18.44 21.37
N ARG A 43 4.43 18.98 22.57
CA ARG A 43 3.60 20.18 22.79
C ARG A 43 4.26 21.10 23.80
N ARG A 44 4.17 22.41 23.58
CA ARG A 44 4.50 23.46 24.55
C ARG A 44 3.25 24.31 24.76
N GLU A 45 2.80 24.39 26.00
CA GLU A 45 1.48 24.93 26.37
C GLU A 45 0.33 24.27 25.56
N ARG A 46 -0.32 25.04 24.67
CA ARG A 46 -1.40 24.60 23.77
C ARG A 46 -0.95 24.38 22.33
N PHE A 47 0.32 24.64 21.99
CA PHE A 47 0.84 24.53 20.64
C PHE A 47 1.59 23.22 20.42
N THR A 48 1.29 22.53 19.31
CA THR A 48 2.03 21.35 18.85
C THR A 48 3.32 21.81 18.18
N ILE A 49 4.46 21.20 18.53
CA ILE A 49 5.73 21.44 17.87
C ILE A 49 5.77 20.54 16.63
N ALA A 50 5.93 21.14 15.45
CA ALA A 50 5.99 20.41 14.19
C ALA A 50 7.26 19.56 14.07
N ALA A 51 7.24 18.57 13.17
CA ALA A 51 8.43 17.80 12.82
C ALA A 51 9.40 18.59 11.92
N GLU A 52 8.91 19.63 11.25
CA GLU A 52 9.74 20.60 10.52
C GLU A 52 10.48 21.50 11.52
N ALA A 53 11.76 21.76 11.25
CA ALA A 53 12.59 22.57 12.15
C ALA A 53 12.10 24.02 12.19
N SER A 54 11.81 24.51 13.39
CA SER A 54 11.70 25.95 13.62
C SER A 54 13.10 26.57 13.75
N SER A 55 13.19 27.87 13.96
CA SER A 55 14.48 28.53 14.22
C SER A 55 15.15 28.13 15.55
N ASN A 56 14.42 27.50 16.48
CA ASN A 56 14.92 27.15 17.81
C ASN A 56 14.54 25.75 18.32
N THR A 57 13.74 24.98 17.57
CA THR A 57 13.32 23.62 17.94
C THR A 57 13.29 22.66 16.76
N ARG A 58 13.64 21.40 17.03
CA ARG A 58 13.65 20.32 16.03
C ARG A 58 13.22 19.00 16.68
N VAL A 59 12.30 18.29 16.04
CA VAL A 59 11.89 16.94 16.47
C VAL A 59 12.53 15.90 15.56
N TYR A 60 13.11 14.85 16.13
CA TYR A 60 13.61 13.68 15.40
C TYR A 60 13.47 12.41 16.23
N GLY A 61 13.43 11.24 15.58
CA GLY A 61 13.24 9.97 16.27
C GLY A 61 12.85 8.82 15.35
N ALA A 62 12.88 7.61 15.90
CA ALA A 62 12.51 6.35 15.25
C ALA A 62 12.13 5.32 16.32
N ASP A 63 11.47 4.23 15.93
CA ASP A 63 11.36 2.98 16.71
C ASP A 63 10.91 3.13 18.19
N GLY A 64 9.87 3.95 18.41
CA GLY A 64 9.31 4.21 19.75
C GLY A 64 10.06 5.27 20.56
N LYS A 65 11.13 5.87 20.01
CA LYS A 65 11.84 7.02 20.59
C LYS A 65 11.54 8.30 19.82
N SER A 66 11.24 9.38 20.54
CA SER A 66 11.22 10.75 20.00
C SER A 66 12.10 11.65 20.84
N VAL A 67 12.84 12.54 20.19
CA VAL A 67 13.70 13.55 20.81
C VAL A 67 13.27 14.92 20.31
N LEU A 68 13.17 15.87 21.23
CA LEU A 68 12.99 17.28 20.96
C LEU A 68 14.30 18.00 21.31
N GLU A 69 14.99 18.47 20.29
CA GLU A 69 16.13 19.39 20.38
C GLU A 69 15.58 20.81 20.54
N VAL A 70 16.02 21.52 21.59
CA VAL A 70 15.66 22.91 21.88
C VAL A 70 16.93 23.72 22.05
N THR A 71 17.09 24.78 21.27
CA THR A 71 18.15 25.78 21.44
C THR A 71 17.51 27.04 22.02
N PRO A 72 17.60 27.33 23.34
CA PRO A 72 16.91 28.48 23.92
C PRO A 72 17.43 29.79 23.32
N LEU A 73 16.53 30.62 22.78
CA LEU A 73 16.87 31.94 22.24
C LEU A 73 16.34 33.10 23.10
N SER A 74 15.60 32.78 24.16
CA SER A 74 15.12 33.73 25.17
C SER A 74 14.64 32.97 26.42
N ASP A 75 14.45 33.68 27.53
CA ASP A 75 13.75 33.19 28.74
C ASP A 75 12.43 32.44 28.47
N ARG A 76 11.75 32.74 27.36
CA ARG A 76 10.47 32.10 26.99
C ARG A 76 10.60 30.63 26.63
N ASP A 77 11.81 30.16 26.26
CA ASP A 77 12.05 28.80 25.78
C ASP A 77 12.27 27.77 26.90
N PHE A 78 12.53 28.24 28.12
CA PHE A 78 12.48 27.40 29.32
C PHE A 78 11.02 27.18 29.76
N GLY A 79 10.72 25.99 30.27
CA GLY A 79 9.37 25.68 30.75
C GLY A 79 8.97 24.22 30.50
N ARG A 80 7.66 23.96 30.51
CA ARG A 80 7.10 22.60 30.43
C ARG A 80 6.79 22.19 29.00
N TYR A 81 7.54 21.21 28.52
CA TYR A 81 7.26 20.46 27.29
C TYR A 81 6.53 19.16 27.64
N ASN A 82 5.47 18.83 26.90
CA ASN A 82 4.71 17.59 27.08
C ASN A 82 4.89 16.72 25.83
N CYS A 83 5.54 15.55 25.98
CA CYS A 83 5.42 14.48 25.00
C CYS A 83 4.07 13.77 25.19
N THR A 84 3.39 13.42 24.10
CA THR A 84 2.15 12.64 24.12
C THR A 84 2.22 11.55 23.08
N ALA A 85 1.85 10.32 23.43
CA ALA A 85 1.93 9.17 22.55
C ALA A 85 0.57 8.48 22.43
N ARG A 86 0.22 8.02 21.22
CA ARG A 86 -1.04 7.31 20.96
C ARG A 86 -0.88 6.21 19.89
N ASN A 87 -1.56 5.09 20.09
CA ASN A 87 -1.86 4.11 19.04
C ASN A 87 -3.37 3.84 18.94
N ASN A 88 -3.76 2.84 18.14
CA ASN A 88 -5.15 2.50 17.80
C ASN A 88 -5.89 1.68 18.87
N ILE A 89 -5.31 1.47 20.06
CA ILE A 89 -5.84 0.58 21.11
C ILE A 89 -6.87 1.30 22.01
N GLY A 90 -7.81 2.03 21.40
CA GLY A 90 -8.76 2.91 22.10
C GLY A 90 -9.89 2.23 22.89
N ARG A 91 -9.95 0.89 22.93
CA ARG A 91 -11.01 0.10 23.60
C ARG A 91 -10.49 -0.87 24.67
N LEU A 92 -9.19 -0.88 24.95
CA LEU A 92 -8.57 -1.77 25.92
C LEU A 92 -7.95 -0.96 27.06
N ALA A 93 -8.00 -1.47 28.29
CA ALA A 93 -7.31 -0.87 29.43
C ALA A 93 -6.31 -1.86 30.02
N THR A 94 -5.07 -1.40 30.28
CA THR A 94 -4.02 -2.24 30.86
C THR A 94 -3.93 -2.02 32.36
N VAL A 95 -4.47 -2.96 33.14
CA VAL A 95 -4.37 -2.97 34.61
C VAL A 95 -3.00 -3.55 34.97
N THR A 96 -2.21 -2.80 35.75
CA THR A 96 -0.90 -3.23 36.26
C THR A 96 -0.90 -3.13 37.77
N PHE A 97 -0.42 -4.15 38.46
CA PHE A 97 -0.49 -4.26 39.92
C PHE A 97 0.80 -4.87 40.50
N MET A 98 0.91 -4.88 41.83
CA MET A 98 2.00 -5.55 42.54
C MET A 98 1.59 -6.95 42.99
N LYS A 99 2.54 -7.89 43.05
CA LYS A 99 2.32 -9.20 43.68
C LYS A 99 2.10 -9.03 45.21
N PRO A 100 1.26 -9.86 45.85
CA PRO A 100 1.16 -9.90 47.32
C PRO A 100 2.50 -10.16 48.02
N ASP A 101 2.60 -9.69 49.26
CA ASP A 101 3.76 -9.93 50.13
C ASP A 101 3.82 -11.38 50.65
N SER A 102 2.66 -11.98 50.91
CA SER A 102 2.52 -13.38 51.29
C SER A 102 1.65 -14.15 50.30
N HIS A 103 2.01 -15.42 50.07
CA HIS A 103 1.30 -16.37 49.20
C HIS A 103 0.81 -17.60 49.98
N GLY A 104 0.74 -17.53 51.31
CA GLY A 104 0.14 -18.59 52.15
C GLY A 104 0.84 -19.96 52.07
N GLY A 105 2.13 -19.97 51.73
CA GLY A 105 2.95 -21.18 51.59
C GLY A 105 2.70 -22.00 50.32
N VAL A 106 1.91 -21.51 49.36
CA VAL A 106 1.68 -22.17 48.06
C VAL A 106 1.89 -21.17 46.92
N PRO A 107 2.71 -21.47 45.89
CA PRO A 107 2.96 -20.54 44.78
C PRO A 107 1.68 -20.06 44.10
N ILE A 108 1.62 -18.76 43.80
CA ILE A 108 0.56 -18.17 42.97
C ILE A 108 0.64 -18.78 41.58
N GLY A 109 -0.50 -19.20 41.03
CA GLY A 109 -0.61 -19.69 39.66
C GLY A 109 -1.01 -18.59 38.68
N PHE A 110 -1.98 -17.75 39.05
CA PHE A 110 -2.45 -16.60 38.28
C PHE A 110 -3.16 -15.57 39.18
N TYR A 111 -3.61 -14.47 38.60
CA TYR A 111 -4.42 -13.43 39.25
C TYR A 111 -5.78 -13.33 38.57
N LEU A 112 -6.83 -13.17 39.38
CA LEU A 112 -8.17 -12.82 38.93
C LEU A 112 -8.32 -11.29 39.02
N VAL A 113 -8.59 -10.64 37.88
CA VAL A 113 -8.91 -9.21 37.82
C VAL A 113 -10.41 -9.09 37.57
N GLU A 114 -11.13 -8.58 38.55
CA GLU A 114 -12.56 -8.25 38.40
C GLU A 114 -12.72 -6.76 38.13
N TYR A 115 -13.64 -6.42 37.23
CA TYR A 115 -13.96 -5.05 36.85
C TYR A 115 -15.46 -4.87 36.62
N LYS A 116 -16.01 -3.69 36.95
CA LYS A 116 -17.41 -3.34 36.67
C LYS A 116 -17.58 -1.85 36.44
N GLU A 117 -18.72 -1.48 35.87
CA GLU A 117 -19.08 -0.07 35.66
C GLU A 117 -19.54 0.54 36.98
N VAL A 118 -19.18 1.81 37.24
CA VAL A 118 -19.62 2.52 38.45
C VAL A 118 -21.15 2.54 38.50
N GLY A 119 -21.72 2.03 39.60
CA GLY A 119 -23.17 1.83 39.77
C GLY A 119 -23.69 0.43 39.37
N SER A 120 -22.96 -0.33 38.53
CA SER A 120 -23.27 -1.74 38.29
C SER A 120 -23.09 -2.57 39.56
N GLN A 121 -23.87 -3.66 39.68
CA GLN A 121 -23.70 -4.69 40.70
C GLN A 121 -22.95 -5.92 40.17
N GLU A 122 -22.87 -6.08 38.84
CA GLU A 122 -22.27 -7.24 38.19
C GLU A 122 -20.79 -7.00 37.90
N TRP A 123 -19.93 -7.87 38.45
CA TRP A 123 -18.50 -7.92 38.15
C TRP A 123 -18.24 -8.83 36.94
N ARG A 124 -17.38 -8.37 36.01
CA ARG A 124 -16.79 -9.17 34.93
C ARG A 124 -15.37 -9.56 35.34
N ASP A 125 -14.90 -10.76 35.00
CA ASP A 125 -13.54 -11.21 35.31
C ASP A 125 -12.63 -11.38 34.08
N VAL A 126 -11.32 -11.20 34.29
CA VAL A 126 -10.25 -11.63 33.38
C VAL A 126 -9.13 -12.26 34.23
N LYS A 127 -8.60 -13.39 33.76
CA LYS A 127 -7.47 -14.09 34.40
C LYS A 127 -6.15 -13.68 33.76
N SER A 128 -5.13 -13.40 34.56
CA SER A 128 -3.78 -13.13 34.04
C SER A 128 -3.18 -14.36 33.36
N HIS A 129 -2.30 -14.15 32.39
CA HIS A 129 -1.53 -15.23 31.80
C HIS A 129 -0.42 -15.66 32.77
N SER A 130 -0.67 -16.72 33.54
CA SER A 130 0.21 -17.14 34.64
C SER A 130 0.43 -15.99 35.65
N VAL A 131 1.57 -15.96 36.34
CA VAL A 131 1.95 -14.97 37.36
C VAL A 131 2.25 -13.55 36.83
N GLN A 132 1.84 -13.20 35.62
CA GLN A 132 1.97 -11.83 35.10
C GLN A 132 1.12 -10.85 35.90
N THR A 133 1.73 -9.78 36.42
CA THR A 133 1.05 -8.72 37.19
C THR A 133 0.50 -7.58 36.30
N THR A 134 0.15 -7.93 35.06
CA THR A 134 -0.37 -7.03 34.03
C THR A 134 -1.48 -7.76 33.27
N VAL A 135 -2.65 -7.15 33.15
CA VAL A 135 -3.83 -7.73 32.50
C VAL A 135 -4.49 -6.69 31.59
N VAL A 136 -4.93 -7.13 30.41
CA VAL A 136 -5.63 -6.27 29.45
C VAL A 136 -7.12 -6.54 29.53
N LEU A 137 -7.88 -5.54 30.00
CA LEU A 137 -9.33 -5.53 29.96
C LEU A 137 -9.80 -5.20 28.54
N THR A 138 -10.86 -5.87 28.10
CA THR A 138 -11.42 -5.76 26.74
C THR A 138 -12.93 -5.58 26.82
N GLY A 139 -13.57 -5.06 25.77
CA GLY A 139 -15.02 -4.84 25.76
C GLY A 139 -15.47 -3.79 26.79
N LEU A 140 -14.68 -2.73 26.95
CA LEU A 140 -15.03 -1.56 27.76
C LEU A 140 -15.77 -0.53 26.91
N GLU A 141 -16.82 0.07 27.45
CA GLU A 141 -17.54 1.15 26.78
C GLU A 141 -16.78 2.48 26.88
N PRO A 142 -16.77 3.33 25.84
CA PRO A 142 -16.05 4.62 25.85
C PRO A 142 -16.73 5.69 26.71
N ASN A 143 -15.94 6.57 27.33
CA ASN A 143 -16.37 7.59 28.31
C ASN A 143 -16.95 7.04 29.63
N THR A 144 -16.86 5.73 29.87
CA THR A 144 -17.44 5.04 31.03
C THR A 144 -16.41 4.86 32.14
N THR A 145 -16.84 5.09 33.39
CA THR A 145 -16.00 4.86 34.58
C THR A 145 -16.16 3.43 35.07
N TYR A 146 -15.04 2.76 35.26
CA TYR A 146 -14.93 1.39 35.75
C TYR A 146 -14.24 1.35 37.12
N GLU A 147 -14.75 0.49 38.00
CA GLU A 147 -14.10 0.00 39.21
C GLU A 147 -13.35 -1.30 38.89
N VAL A 148 -12.19 -1.52 39.52
CA VAL A 148 -11.35 -2.72 39.30
C VAL A 148 -10.69 -3.19 40.60
N ARG A 149 -10.63 -4.51 40.80
CA ARG A 149 -9.99 -5.17 41.95
C ARG A 149 -9.28 -6.45 41.52
N VAL A 150 -8.23 -6.84 42.24
CA VAL A 150 -7.36 -7.99 41.87
C VAL A 150 -7.19 -8.95 43.04
N ALA A 151 -7.38 -10.25 42.81
CA ALA A 151 -7.08 -11.31 43.77
C ALA A 151 -6.01 -12.27 43.22
N ALA A 152 -5.11 -12.75 44.07
CA ALA A 152 -4.17 -13.81 43.71
C ALA A 152 -4.82 -15.19 43.85
N VAL A 153 -4.51 -16.12 42.94
CA VAL A 153 -5.04 -17.48 42.95
C VAL A 153 -3.89 -18.49 42.99
N ASN A 154 -3.91 -19.39 43.97
CA ASN A 154 -2.91 -20.45 44.15
C ASN A 154 -3.60 -21.84 44.25
N GLY A 155 -2.82 -22.90 44.49
CA GLY A 155 -3.33 -24.27 44.58
C GLY A 155 -4.30 -24.56 45.75
N LYS A 156 -4.53 -23.61 46.68
CA LYS A 156 -5.56 -23.69 47.71
C LYS A 156 -6.86 -22.98 47.31
N GLY A 157 -6.83 -22.08 46.33
CA GLY A 157 -7.95 -21.27 45.89
C GLY A 157 -7.58 -19.81 45.64
N GLN A 158 -8.60 -18.96 45.62
CA GLN A 158 -8.50 -17.51 45.49
C GLN A 158 -8.28 -16.86 46.87
N GLY A 159 -7.35 -15.90 46.93
CA GLY A 159 -7.13 -15.05 48.10
C GLY A 159 -8.05 -13.83 48.14
N GLU A 160 -7.83 -12.94 49.09
CA GLU A 160 -8.60 -11.69 49.19
C GLU A 160 -8.33 -10.76 48.00
N PHE A 161 -9.31 -9.89 47.71
CA PHE A 161 -9.17 -8.85 46.71
C PHE A 161 -8.37 -7.65 47.25
N SER A 162 -7.68 -6.97 46.35
CA SER A 162 -7.08 -5.66 46.58
C SER A 162 -8.11 -4.60 46.97
N HIS A 163 -7.62 -3.44 47.40
CA HIS A 163 -8.40 -2.20 47.31
C HIS A 163 -9.00 -2.04 45.90
N THR A 164 -10.17 -1.41 45.81
CA THR A 164 -10.87 -1.19 44.53
C THR A 164 -10.45 0.15 43.97
N GLU A 165 -9.76 0.13 42.83
CA GLU A 165 -9.35 1.32 42.10
C GLU A 165 -10.41 1.71 41.06
N SER A 166 -10.37 2.95 40.58
CA SER A 166 -11.27 3.42 39.52
C SER A 166 -10.53 4.11 38.38
N PHE A 167 -11.03 3.93 37.16
CA PHE A 167 -10.50 4.57 35.95
C PHE A 167 -11.65 4.89 34.98
N GLN A 168 -11.47 5.90 34.11
CA GLN A 168 -12.44 6.22 33.06
C GLN A 168 -11.84 5.96 31.68
N THR A 169 -12.63 5.38 30.78
CA THR A 169 -12.24 5.18 29.38
C THR A 169 -12.33 6.48 28.59
N ILE A 170 -11.51 6.61 27.53
CA ILE A 170 -11.48 7.81 26.70
C ILE A 170 -12.78 7.91 25.87
N PRO A 171 -13.43 9.08 25.75
CA PRO A 171 -14.58 9.26 24.87
C PRO A 171 -14.22 9.08 23.39
N ILE A 172 -15.13 8.48 22.60
CA ILE A 172 -15.03 8.53 21.14
C ILE A 172 -15.19 9.99 20.70
N ARG A 173 -14.26 10.47 19.87
CA ARG A 173 -14.30 11.78 19.21
C ARG A 173 -14.15 11.64 17.70
N GLU A 174 -14.09 12.77 17.01
CA GLU A 174 -13.77 12.83 15.58
C GLU A 174 -12.30 12.44 15.30
N PRO A 175 -11.96 12.03 14.07
CA PRO A 175 -10.60 11.69 13.69
C PRO A 175 -9.67 12.90 13.75
N SER A 176 -8.38 12.66 13.90
CA SER A 176 -7.36 13.70 13.68
C SER A 176 -7.19 13.97 12.16
N PRO A 177 -6.78 15.18 11.75
CA PRO A 177 -6.61 15.53 10.33
C PRO A 177 -5.68 14.57 9.58
N PRO A 178 -6.04 14.09 8.38
CA PRO A 178 -5.25 13.10 7.66
C PRO A 178 -3.95 13.71 7.11
N ALA A 179 -2.79 13.09 7.40
CA ALA A 179 -1.55 13.48 6.72
C ALA A 179 -1.54 12.94 5.29
N VAL A 180 -1.02 13.72 4.33
CA VAL A 180 -1.06 13.37 2.90
C VAL A 180 0.29 13.59 2.20
N HIS A 181 0.54 12.82 1.16
CA HIS A 181 1.67 13.00 0.25
C HIS A 181 1.23 12.80 -1.20
N GLY A 182 1.85 13.52 -2.14
CA GLY A 182 1.47 13.52 -3.56
C GLY A 182 2.46 12.81 -4.47
N GLN A 183 1.96 12.08 -5.46
CA GLN A 183 2.73 11.49 -6.54
C GLN A 183 1.99 11.66 -7.88
N ARG A 184 2.73 12.05 -8.92
CA ARG A 184 2.18 12.15 -10.29
C ARG A 184 1.72 10.77 -10.79
N GLY A 185 0.49 10.69 -11.30
CA GLY A 185 -0.04 9.51 -11.99
C GLY A 185 0.24 9.52 -13.50
N MET A 186 -0.19 8.46 -14.19
CA MET A 186 -0.12 8.39 -15.65
C MET A 186 -1.12 9.37 -16.30
N GLY A 187 -0.69 10.07 -17.35
CA GLY A 187 -1.55 11.03 -18.06
C GLY A 187 -2.07 12.14 -17.15
N LYS A 188 -3.38 12.39 -17.20
CA LYS A 188 -4.09 13.45 -16.46
C LYS A 188 -4.50 13.02 -15.03
N ALA A 189 -3.65 12.28 -14.33
CA ALA A 189 -3.94 11.73 -13.01
C ALA A 189 -2.91 12.13 -11.95
N TYR A 190 -3.36 12.20 -10.69
CA TYR A 190 -2.52 12.46 -9.52
C TYR A 190 -2.93 11.54 -8.35
N ARG A 191 -1.96 10.88 -7.72
CA ARG A 191 -2.17 10.01 -6.55
C ARG A 191 -1.87 10.80 -5.29
N LEU A 192 -2.87 10.95 -4.41
CA LEU A 192 -2.68 11.40 -3.04
C LEU A 192 -2.63 10.16 -2.14
N GLY A 193 -1.49 9.90 -1.51
CA GLY A 193 -1.40 8.92 -0.43
C GLY A 193 -2.02 9.49 0.84
N LEU A 194 -2.88 8.70 1.49
CA LEU A 194 -3.64 9.04 2.69
C LEU A 194 -3.01 8.30 3.89
N VAL A 195 -2.21 9.01 4.67
CA VAL A 195 -1.51 8.45 5.83
C VAL A 195 -2.45 8.47 7.03
N LYS A 196 -3.02 7.31 7.34
CA LYS A 196 -3.97 7.10 8.45
C LYS A 196 -3.41 7.66 9.75
N GLN A 197 -4.09 8.67 10.28
CA GLN A 197 -3.85 9.22 11.61
C GLN A 197 -4.76 8.55 12.63
N ASP A 198 -4.61 8.99 13.88
CA ASP A 198 -5.54 8.79 14.98
C ASP A 198 -7.01 8.92 14.53
N ASP A 199 -7.77 7.84 14.71
CA ASP A 199 -9.16 7.68 14.25
C ASP A 199 -10.21 8.25 15.21
N GLY A 200 -9.81 8.83 16.35
CA GLY A 200 -10.74 9.31 17.37
C GLY A 200 -11.34 8.23 18.26
N GLY A 201 -10.92 6.96 18.13
CA GLY A 201 -11.42 5.81 18.90
C GLY A 201 -12.51 4.99 18.19
N MET A 202 -12.85 5.35 16.95
CA MET A 202 -13.72 4.57 16.06
C MET A 202 -13.18 4.64 14.63
N PRO A 203 -13.23 3.53 13.85
CA PRO A 203 -12.62 3.48 12.53
C PRO A 203 -13.06 4.61 11.60
N ILE A 204 -12.10 5.16 10.86
CA ILE A 204 -12.37 6.07 9.74
C ILE A 204 -13.11 5.27 8.66
N VAL A 205 -14.34 5.69 8.36
CA VAL A 205 -15.21 5.04 7.36
C VAL A 205 -14.98 5.62 5.96
N GLU A 206 -14.57 6.87 5.87
CA GLU A 206 -14.52 7.66 4.64
C GLU A 206 -13.50 8.80 4.75
N TYR A 207 -12.85 9.15 3.64
CA TYR A 207 -12.13 10.39 3.44
C TYR A 207 -12.87 11.21 2.38
N ILE A 208 -13.05 12.50 2.66
CA ILE A 208 -13.65 13.47 1.73
C ILE A 208 -12.51 14.31 1.18
N VAL A 209 -12.14 14.07 -0.08
CA VAL A 209 -11.10 14.82 -0.79
C VAL A 209 -11.77 15.83 -1.71
N LYS A 210 -11.82 17.10 -1.30
CA LYS A 210 -12.20 18.20 -2.18
C LYS A 210 -10.96 18.68 -2.94
N TYR A 211 -11.11 19.06 -4.20
CA TYR A 211 -10.03 19.67 -4.98
C TYR A 211 -10.58 20.65 -6.03
N LYS A 212 -9.82 21.71 -6.32
CA LYS A 212 -10.16 22.68 -7.36
C LYS A 212 -8.89 23.22 -8.04
N PRO A 213 -8.97 23.66 -9.31
CA PRO A 213 -7.94 24.54 -9.87
C PRO A 213 -7.81 25.81 -9.03
N ASP A 214 -6.57 26.24 -8.82
CA ASP A 214 -6.17 27.44 -8.06
C ASP A 214 -6.95 28.70 -8.46
N LYS A 215 -7.26 28.84 -9.76
CA LYS A 215 -7.98 29.97 -10.37
C LYS A 215 -9.50 29.79 -10.45
N GLU A 216 -10.04 28.69 -9.96
CA GLU A 216 -11.49 28.41 -9.94
C GLU A 216 -11.99 28.43 -8.49
N GLU A 217 -13.27 28.74 -8.28
CA GLU A 217 -13.88 28.78 -6.95
C GLU A 217 -14.60 27.47 -6.58
N GLN A 218 -15.06 26.70 -7.57
CA GLN A 218 -15.88 25.51 -7.35
C GLN A 218 -15.03 24.28 -7.02
N TRP A 219 -15.33 23.66 -5.88
CA TRP A 219 -14.68 22.43 -5.41
C TRP A 219 -15.32 21.18 -6.03
N MET A 220 -14.53 20.40 -6.76
CA MET A 220 -14.86 19.00 -7.04
C MET A 220 -14.68 18.18 -5.75
N THR A 221 -15.56 17.22 -5.49
CA THR A 221 -15.46 16.34 -4.31
C THR A 221 -15.31 14.89 -4.73
N LYS A 222 -14.35 14.18 -4.12
CA LYS A 222 -14.15 12.74 -4.25
C LYS A 222 -14.25 12.07 -2.88
N LEU A 223 -15.23 11.19 -2.72
CA LEU A 223 -15.35 10.29 -1.57
C LEU A 223 -14.43 9.08 -1.77
N VAL A 224 -13.76 8.65 -0.70
CA VAL A 224 -12.82 7.52 -0.70
C VAL A 224 -13.05 6.67 0.55
N PRO A 225 -13.26 5.34 0.45
CA PRO A 225 -13.44 4.50 1.63
C PRO A 225 -12.23 4.58 2.59
N GLY A 226 -12.49 4.70 3.89
CA GLY A 226 -11.45 4.83 4.93
C GLY A 226 -10.54 3.59 5.09
N ALA A 227 -10.92 2.48 4.45
CA ALA A 227 -10.05 1.32 4.28
C ALA A 227 -8.83 1.63 3.38
N ASN A 228 -8.95 2.52 2.40
CA ASN A 228 -7.93 2.78 1.39
C ASN A 228 -6.75 3.61 1.93
N ASP A 229 -5.59 3.46 1.30
CA ASP A 229 -4.36 4.23 1.54
C ASP A 229 -4.13 5.37 0.52
N PHE A 230 -5.02 5.55 -0.47
CA PHE A 230 -4.88 6.62 -1.47
C PHE A 230 -6.19 7.08 -2.12
N ALA A 231 -6.15 8.32 -2.63
CA ALA A 231 -7.10 8.89 -3.55
C ALA A 231 -6.45 9.11 -4.93
N MET A 232 -7.11 8.67 -6.01
CA MET A 232 -6.68 8.97 -7.39
C MET A 232 -7.55 10.09 -7.98
N LEU A 233 -6.96 11.27 -8.18
CA LEU A 233 -7.61 12.44 -8.78
C LEU A 233 -7.41 12.41 -10.29
N GLN A 234 -8.50 12.33 -11.05
CA GLN A 234 -8.52 12.30 -12.52
C GLN A 234 -9.96 12.50 -13.04
N PRO A 235 -10.15 13.06 -14.26
CA PRO A 235 -9.13 13.69 -15.10
C PRO A 235 -8.81 15.12 -14.65
N LEU A 236 -7.55 15.52 -14.77
CA LEU A 236 -7.06 16.86 -14.41
C LEU A 236 -6.71 17.70 -15.65
N GLN A 237 -6.56 19.01 -15.46
CA GLN A 237 -6.01 19.95 -16.45
C GLN A 237 -4.48 19.86 -16.48
N TRP A 238 -3.86 20.14 -17.63
CA TRP A 238 -2.39 20.24 -17.76
C TRP A 238 -1.95 21.69 -17.48
N ASN A 239 -0.74 21.89 -16.95
CA ASN A 239 -0.18 23.20 -16.59
C ASN A 239 -1.03 24.00 -15.57
N THR A 240 -1.74 23.28 -14.69
CA THR A 240 -2.70 23.84 -13.72
C THR A 240 -2.25 23.51 -12.29
N ARG A 241 -2.24 24.51 -11.41
CA ARG A 241 -2.12 24.33 -9.96
C ARG A 241 -3.48 23.91 -9.40
N TYR A 242 -3.46 22.94 -8.50
CA TYR A 242 -4.62 22.44 -7.79
C TYR A 242 -4.45 22.66 -6.29
N GLU A 243 -5.54 23.11 -5.67
CA GLU A 243 -5.74 23.12 -4.23
C GLU A 243 -6.56 21.90 -3.84
N VAL A 244 -6.29 21.36 -2.65
CA VAL A 244 -6.92 20.16 -2.11
C VAL A 244 -7.22 20.38 -0.62
N GLU A 245 -8.41 19.98 -0.21
CA GLU A 245 -8.84 19.90 1.19
C GLU A 245 -9.21 18.43 1.47
N ILE A 246 -8.60 17.81 2.48
CA ILE A 246 -8.90 16.42 2.87
C ILE A 246 -9.39 16.40 4.31
N THR A 247 -10.60 15.88 4.52
CA THR A 247 -11.13 15.54 5.85
C THR A 247 -11.31 14.03 6.00
N ALA A 248 -11.16 13.53 7.22
CA ALA A 248 -11.39 12.14 7.59
C ALA A 248 -12.69 12.01 8.39
N ARG A 249 -13.48 10.97 8.14
CA ARG A 249 -14.81 10.78 8.74
C ARG A 249 -14.89 9.49 9.55
N ASN A 250 -15.44 9.57 10.76
CA ASN A 250 -15.87 8.39 11.54
C ASN A 250 -17.35 8.52 11.97
N VAL A 251 -17.80 7.72 12.93
CA VAL A 251 -19.19 7.73 13.43
C VAL A 251 -19.56 8.93 14.32
N LYS A 252 -18.60 9.77 14.72
CA LYS A 252 -18.85 11.01 15.47
C LYS A 252 -18.94 12.23 14.57
N GLY A 253 -18.14 12.29 13.50
CA GLY A 253 -18.14 13.42 12.58
C GLY A 253 -16.89 13.46 11.70
N LEU A 254 -16.38 14.67 11.45
CA LEU A 254 -15.29 14.97 10.53
C LEU A 254 -14.06 15.49 11.29
N SER A 255 -12.86 15.17 10.80
CA SER A 255 -11.65 15.86 11.22
C SER A 255 -11.67 17.31 10.76
N GLU A 256 -10.88 18.16 11.42
CA GLU A 256 -10.40 19.40 10.80
C GLU A 256 -9.71 19.08 9.45
N PRO A 257 -9.72 20.01 8.48
CA PRO A 257 -9.21 19.78 7.14
C PRO A 257 -7.67 19.84 7.08
N THR A 258 -7.08 18.88 6.37
CA THR A 258 -5.69 19.01 5.89
C THR A 258 -5.71 19.67 4.51
N PHE A 259 -5.02 20.79 4.37
CA PHE A 259 -4.82 21.45 3.08
C PHE A 259 -3.56 20.94 2.38
N TYR A 260 -3.63 20.78 1.06
CA TYR A 260 -2.51 20.36 0.22
C TYR A 260 -2.60 21.06 -1.15
N GLN A 261 -1.45 21.31 -1.79
CA GLN A 261 -1.39 21.85 -3.14
C GLN A 261 -0.45 21.03 -4.02
N PHE A 262 -0.78 20.90 -5.29
CA PHE A 262 0.12 20.32 -6.30
C PHE A 262 0.00 21.03 -7.65
N PHE A 263 0.95 20.77 -8.54
CA PHE A 263 0.95 21.31 -9.90
C PHE A 263 0.96 20.18 -10.92
N MET A 264 -0.01 20.20 -11.84
CA MET A 264 0.03 19.33 -13.01
C MET A 264 1.01 19.90 -14.04
N PRO A 265 1.99 19.11 -14.53
CA PRO A 265 2.95 19.60 -15.51
C PRO A 265 2.27 19.96 -16.84
N GLN A 266 3.04 20.57 -17.74
CA GLN A 266 2.59 20.73 -19.13
C GLN A 266 2.23 19.38 -19.76
N LYS A 267 1.36 19.42 -20.77
CA LYS A 267 1.07 18.26 -21.61
C LYS A 267 2.41 17.77 -22.19
N PRO A 268 2.76 16.48 -22.08
CA PRO A 268 3.96 15.98 -22.75
C PRO A 268 3.78 16.11 -24.27
N ASP A 269 4.71 16.77 -24.93
CA ASP A 269 4.77 16.80 -26.39
C ASP A 269 5.34 15.48 -26.91
N ILE A 270 4.42 14.61 -27.29
CA ILE A 270 4.71 13.32 -27.90
C ILE A 270 5.06 13.57 -29.38
N THR A 271 6.32 13.95 -29.63
CA THR A 271 6.88 13.99 -31.00
C THR A 271 7.09 12.58 -31.52
N ALA A 272 7.17 12.40 -32.85
CA ALA A 272 7.52 11.11 -33.44
C ALA A 272 8.89 10.59 -32.92
N GLU A 273 9.85 11.49 -32.72
CA GLU A 273 11.16 11.18 -32.14
C GLU A 273 11.04 10.62 -30.71
N SER A 274 10.12 11.15 -29.89
CA SER A 274 9.88 10.63 -28.54
C SER A 274 9.29 9.21 -28.52
N LEU A 275 8.49 8.86 -29.55
CA LEU A 275 7.88 7.53 -29.68
C LEU A 275 8.87 6.45 -30.16
N PHE A 276 9.91 6.85 -30.89
CA PHE A 276 10.96 5.95 -31.39
C PHE A 276 12.30 6.11 -30.64
N SER A 277 12.32 6.88 -29.55
CA SER A 277 13.52 7.07 -28.72
C SER A 277 14.02 5.73 -28.17
N GLY A 278 15.28 5.42 -28.42
CA GLY A 278 15.89 4.12 -28.09
C GLY A 278 15.67 2.99 -29.11
N MET A 279 14.86 3.20 -30.15
CA MET A 279 14.77 2.27 -31.28
C MET A 279 15.83 2.60 -32.34
N SER A 280 16.49 1.59 -32.89
CA SER A 280 17.41 1.81 -34.01
C SER A 280 16.65 2.24 -35.27
N LEU A 281 17.28 3.04 -36.13
CA LEU A 281 16.67 3.44 -37.41
C LEU A 281 16.26 2.22 -38.26
N GLY A 282 17.05 1.14 -38.23
CA GLY A 282 16.72 -0.13 -38.89
C GLY A 282 15.50 -0.83 -38.27
N SER A 283 15.26 -0.70 -36.97
CA SER A 283 14.07 -1.22 -36.30
C SER A 283 12.81 -0.46 -36.71
N VAL A 284 12.89 0.87 -36.80
CA VAL A 284 11.76 1.73 -37.24
C VAL A 284 11.43 1.46 -38.72
N VAL A 285 12.44 1.41 -39.58
CA VAL A 285 12.27 1.07 -41.01
C VAL A 285 11.75 -0.37 -41.17
N GLY A 286 12.23 -1.32 -40.37
CA GLY A 286 11.77 -2.71 -40.37
C GLY A 286 10.28 -2.85 -40.02
N LEU A 287 9.80 -2.12 -39.01
CA LEU A 287 8.37 -2.07 -38.67
C LEU A 287 7.53 -1.42 -39.78
N GLY A 288 8.03 -0.33 -40.38
CA GLY A 288 7.37 0.32 -41.53
C GLY A 288 7.24 -0.60 -42.75
N LEU A 289 8.32 -1.33 -43.09
CA LEU A 289 8.32 -2.32 -44.16
C LEU A 289 7.42 -3.53 -43.84
N GLY A 290 7.42 -4.00 -42.59
CA GLY A 290 6.54 -5.07 -42.14
C GLY A 290 5.05 -4.70 -42.23
N ALA A 291 4.69 -3.48 -41.80
CA ALA A 291 3.33 -2.96 -41.93
C ALA A 291 2.92 -2.76 -43.39
N LEU A 292 3.83 -2.28 -44.25
CA LEU A 292 3.58 -2.14 -45.69
C LEU A 292 3.39 -3.50 -46.37
N LEU A 293 4.21 -4.50 -46.06
CA LEU A 293 4.06 -5.86 -46.56
C LEU A 293 2.74 -6.50 -46.08
N LEU A 294 2.36 -6.30 -44.83
CA LEU A 294 1.08 -6.77 -44.29
C LEU A 294 -0.10 -6.11 -45.03
N LEU A 295 -0.05 -4.81 -45.29
CA LEU A 295 -1.06 -4.10 -46.09
C LEU A 295 -1.12 -4.63 -47.54
N LEU A 296 0.01 -4.87 -48.17
CA LEU A 296 0.07 -5.44 -49.53
C LEU A 296 -0.53 -6.85 -49.58
N VAL A 297 -0.27 -7.70 -48.58
CA VAL A 297 -0.89 -9.03 -48.44
C VAL A 297 -2.39 -8.92 -48.21
N LEU A 298 -2.85 -8.02 -47.33
CA LEU A 298 -4.28 -7.79 -47.10
C LEU A 298 -5.00 -7.29 -48.36
N VAL A 299 -4.36 -6.44 -49.16
CA VAL A 299 -4.87 -5.99 -50.46
C VAL A 299 -4.91 -7.16 -51.47
N ASP A 300 -3.84 -7.96 -51.59
CA ASP A 300 -3.78 -9.08 -52.54
C ASP A 300 -4.85 -10.15 -52.20
N VAL A 301 -5.00 -10.50 -50.93
CA VAL A 301 -6.04 -11.41 -50.43
C VAL A 301 -7.44 -10.84 -50.67
N SER A 302 -7.66 -9.54 -50.43
CA SER A 302 -8.94 -8.89 -50.72
C SER A 302 -9.25 -8.90 -52.23
N CYS A 303 -8.26 -8.64 -53.09
CA CYS A 303 -8.39 -8.74 -54.53
C CYS A 303 -8.66 -10.19 -54.99
N PHE A 304 -8.02 -11.18 -54.37
CA PHE A 304 -8.28 -12.59 -54.64
C PHE A 304 -9.74 -12.97 -54.35
N PHE A 305 -10.29 -12.60 -53.19
CA PHE A 305 -11.70 -12.88 -52.87
C PHE A 305 -12.68 -12.09 -53.77
N LEU A 306 -12.37 -10.85 -54.13
CA LEU A 306 -13.26 -10.00 -54.95
C LEU A 306 -13.19 -10.27 -56.47
N ARG A 307 -12.07 -10.79 -56.99
CA ARG A 307 -11.84 -10.97 -58.45
C ARG A 307 -11.40 -12.38 -58.86
N ARG A 308 -11.31 -13.32 -57.91
CA ARG A 308 -10.77 -14.69 -58.10
C ARG A 308 -9.33 -14.76 -58.66
N CYS A 309 -8.59 -13.66 -58.60
CA CYS A 309 -7.17 -13.54 -58.96
C CYS A 309 -6.50 -12.53 -58.03
N GLY A 310 -5.35 -12.89 -57.44
CA GLY A 310 -4.52 -11.95 -56.68
C GLY A 310 -3.92 -10.86 -57.59
N LEU A 311 -3.60 -9.71 -57.00
CA LEU A 311 -2.93 -8.60 -57.67
C LEU A 311 -1.55 -9.03 -58.20
N LEU A 312 -0.79 -9.80 -57.40
CA LEU A 312 0.53 -10.31 -57.77
C LEU A 312 0.46 -11.28 -58.96
N MET A 313 -0.57 -12.12 -59.01
CA MET A 313 -0.87 -13.02 -60.14
C MET A 313 -1.30 -12.27 -61.41
N CYS A 314 -1.97 -11.12 -61.28
CA CYS A 314 -2.29 -10.26 -62.42
C CYS A 314 -1.03 -9.63 -63.03
N ILE A 315 -0.10 -9.14 -62.19
CA ILE A 315 1.14 -8.46 -62.62
C ILE A 315 2.15 -9.44 -63.23
N THR A 316 2.28 -10.66 -62.69
CA THR A 316 3.17 -11.66 -63.29
C THR A 316 2.65 -12.16 -64.65
N ARG A 317 1.31 -12.26 -64.85
CA ARG A 317 0.73 -12.62 -66.15
C ARG A 317 1.06 -11.61 -67.26
N THR A 318 1.05 -10.30 -66.99
CA THR A 318 1.44 -9.29 -67.99
C THR A 318 2.93 -9.28 -68.28
N LEU A 319 3.79 -9.61 -67.31
CA LEU A 319 5.24 -9.73 -67.51
C LEU A 319 5.63 -11.01 -68.28
N CYS A 320 5.02 -12.16 -67.96
CA CYS A 320 5.34 -13.45 -68.60
C CYS A 320 4.76 -13.60 -70.02
N SER A 321 3.80 -12.76 -70.43
CA SER A 321 3.19 -12.81 -71.77
C SER A 321 4.10 -12.32 -72.92
N LYS A 322 5.42 -12.16 -72.70
CA LYS A 322 6.40 -11.72 -73.71
C LYS A 322 7.61 -12.66 -73.83
N LYS A 323 7.40 -13.91 -74.27
CA LYS A 323 8.37 -14.60 -75.17
C LYS A 323 7.82 -15.86 -75.84
N SER A 324 8.45 -16.17 -76.98
CA SER A 324 8.36 -17.42 -77.76
C SER A 324 7.05 -17.72 -78.50
N SER A 325 7.09 -17.51 -79.82
CA SER A 325 6.13 -18.06 -80.78
C SER A 325 6.75 -19.24 -81.53
N THR A 326 6.24 -20.46 -81.32
CA THR A 326 6.27 -21.58 -82.28
C THR A 326 5.19 -22.59 -81.88
N GLY A 327 4.53 -23.21 -82.86
CA GLY A 327 3.26 -23.93 -82.64
C GLY A 327 3.34 -25.45 -82.71
N GLY A 328 2.36 -26.10 -82.09
CA GLY A 328 2.02 -27.53 -82.17
C GLY A 328 0.58 -27.74 -81.66
N LYS A 329 -0.17 -28.72 -82.19
CA LYS A 329 -1.62 -28.86 -81.94
C LYS A 329 -1.99 -30.10 -81.13
N GLY A 330 -3.00 -29.96 -80.26
CA GLY A 330 -3.85 -31.03 -79.73
C GLY A 330 -3.41 -31.58 -78.36
N LYS A 331 -4.31 -31.97 -77.46
CA LYS A 331 -5.80 -31.89 -77.46
C LYS A 331 -6.30 -31.60 -76.04
N ASP A 332 -7.42 -30.90 -75.92
CA ASP A 332 -8.18 -30.76 -74.67
C ASP A 332 -9.11 -31.98 -74.44
N ILE A 333 -9.12 -32.55 -73.23
CA ILE A 333 -10.23 -33.35 -72.68
C ILE A 333 -10.37 -33.09 -71.16
N GLU A 334 -11.43 -32.34 -70.83
CA GLU A 334 -12.31 -32.41 -69.65
C GLU A 334 -11.82 -32.28 -68.19
N GLU A 335 -12.81 -32.03 -67.34
CA GLU A 335 -12.74 -31.49 -65.99
C GLU A 335 -12.79 -32.56 -64.88
N GLY A 336 -12.14 -32.25 -63.76
CA GLY A 336 -12.77 -32.28 -62.43
C GLY A 336 -13.29 -33.61 -61.84
N LYS A 337 -12.62 -34.07 -60.78
CA LYS A 337 -13.27 -34.43 -59.49
C LYS A 337 -12.27 -34.45 -58.34
N ALA A 338 -12.76 -34.14 -57.14
CA ALA A 338 -11.99 -34.26 -55.90
C ALA A 338 -12.02 -35.69 -55.37
N ALA A 339 -10.96 -36.12 -54.69
CA ALA A 339 -10.89 -37.39 -53.98
C ALA A 339 -10.30 -37.18 -52.57
N TYR A 340 -11.11 -37.41 -51.54
CA TYR A 340 -10.64 -37.53 -50.17
C TYR A 340 -10.03 -38.93 -49.98
N LEU A 341 -8.77 -39.02 -49.57
CA LEU A 341 -8.16 -40.29 -49.19
C LEU A 341 -8.31 -40.54 -47.69
N LYS A 342 -9.12 -41.55 -47.37
CA LYS A 342 -9.45 -42.00 -46.02
C LYS A 342 -8.52 -43.15 -45.66
N LEU A 343 -7.70 -43.00 -44.61
CA LEU A 343 -6.82 -44.07 -44.15
C LEU A 343 -7.64 -45.24 -43.54
N PRO A 344 -7.17 -46.50 -43.69
CA PRO A 344 -7.89 -47.67 -43.20
C PRO A 344 -7.71 -47.87 -41.69
N LEU A 345 -8.68 -48.55 -41.07
CA LEU A 345 -8.60 -49.08 -39.71
C LEU A 345 -8.62 -50.61 -39.74
N LYS A 346 -7.88 -51.23 -38.82
CA LYS A 346 -8.39 -52.38 -38.07
C LYS A 346 -7.73 -52.50 -36.68
N GLU A 347 -8.47 -53.11 -35.77
CA GLU A 347 -8.13 -53.34 -34.35
C GLU A 347 -7.03 -54.43 -34.20
N GLU A 348 -6.38 -54.66 -33.04
CA GLU A 348 -6.95 -54.83 -31.70
C GLU A 348 -6.00 -54.51 -30.51
N ASN A 349 -6.63 -54.28 -29.35
CA ASN A 349 -6.22 -54.57 -27.97
C ASN A 349 -4.86 -54.11 -27.42
N GLY A 350 -4.93 -53.36 -26.30
CA GLY A 350 -3.81 -53.14 -25.38
C GLY A 350 -3.94 -51.85 -24.59
N LYS A 351 -3.70 -51.88 -23.27
CA LYS A 351 -3.62 -50.67 -22.43
C LYS A 351 -2.18 -50.18 -22.28
N GLU A 352 -2.09 -48.90 -21.92
CA GLU A 352 -1.26 -48.37 -20.82
C GLU A 352 0.05 -47.60 -21.14
N SER A 353 0.06 -46.34 -20.67
CA SER A 353 1.21 -45.53 -20.23
C SER A 353 2.21 -44.88 -21.22
N LEU A 354 2.32 -43.55 -21.08
CA LEU A 354 3.48 -42.63 -21.10
C LEU A 354 4.57 -42.62 -22.21
N LYS A 355 5.02 -41.37 -22.48
CA LYS A 355 6.32 -40.84 -22.97
C LYS A 355 7.56 -41.77 -22.98
N PRO A 356 8.56 -41.59 -23.89
CA PRO A 356 9.24 -40.30 -24.11
C PRO A 356 9.73 -39.98 -25.56
N ASP A 357 10.82 -39.20 -25.69
CA ASP A 357 11.16 -38.28 -26.79
C ASP A 357 12.07 -38.81 -27.94
N THR A 358 12.21 -37.96 -28.98
CA THR A 358 13.32 -37.84 -29.98
C THR A 358 13.45 -38.82 -31.16
N ILE A 359 13.65 -38.28 -32.39
CA ILE A 359 14.94 -38.28 -33.14
C ILE A 359 14.88 -37.32 -34.38
N GLU A 360 16.05 -36.99 -34.94
CA GLU A 360 16.36 -35.98 -35.97
C GLU A 360 15.90 -36.29 -37.43
N ILE A 361 16.15 -35.34 -38.35
CA ILE A 361 17.08 -35.57 -39.50
C ILE A 361 17.75 -34.23 -39.91
N LYS A 362 19.01 -34.30 -40.38
CA LYS A 362 19.88 -33.17 -40.78
C LYS A 362 19.94 -32.94 -42.30
N VAL A 363 20.45 -31.78 -42.71
CA VAL A 363 21.34 -31.66 -43.88
C VAL A 363 22.48 -30.66 -43.56
N HIS A 364 23.72 -30.97 -43.96
CA HIS A 364 24.86 -30.03 -43.99
C HIS A 364 24.71 -29.07 -45.20
N GLY A 365 25.39 -27.92 -45.30
CA GLY A 365 26.49 -27.39 -44.47
C GLY A 365 27.63 -26.90 -45.37
N ASP A 366 28.58 -26.08 -44.92
CA ASP A 366 28.68 -25.41 -43.61
C ASP A 366 28.86 -23.87 -43.88
N ASN A 367 29.75 -23.02 -43.37
CA ASN A 367 30.85 -23.10 -42.40
C ASN A 367 31.12 -21.68 -41.84
N SER A 368 31.33 -21.53 -40.53
CA SER A 368 31.82 -20.31 -39.89
C SER A 368 32.52 -20.63 -38.57
N ILE A 369 33.68 -20.02 -38.30
CA ILE A 369 34.51 -20.31 -37.12
C ILE A 369 34.09 -19.46 -35.91
N HIS A 370 34.22 -20.04 -34.71
CA HIS A 370 33.76 -19.50 -33.43
C HIS A 370 34.41 -18.18 -33.00
N THR A 371 33.61 -17.38 -32.28
CA THR A 371 34.06 -16.78 -31.01
C THR A 371 33.01 -17.08 -29.93
N LYS A 372 33.45 -17.36 -28.69
CA LYS A 372 32.61 -17.75 -27.54
C LYS A 372 32.46 -16.57 -26.58
N LEU A 373 31.31 -16.43 -25.91
CA LEU A 373 31.13 -15.45 -24.83
C LEU A 373 30.24 -16.04 -23.74
N ASP A 374 30.80 -16.24 -22.55
CA ASP A 374 30.08 -16.73 -21.37
C ASP A 374 29.33 -15.58 -20.68
N VAL A 375 28.13 -15.86 -20.16
CA VAL A 375 27.41 -14.96 -19.23
C VAL A 375 27.06 -15.76 -17.99
N GLY A 376 27.63 -15.36 -16.84
CA GLY A 376 27.41 -16.03 -15.57
C GLY A 376 26.17 -15.53 -14.83
N LYS A 377 25.52 -16.46 -14.11
CA LYS A 377 24.64 -16.31 -12.94
C LYS A 377 24.07 -14.91 -12.64
N ALA A 378 22.73 -14.83 -12.68
CA ALA A 378 21.95 -14.60 -11.46
C ALA A 378 20.89 -15.71 -11.38
#